data_AF-A0A7V9V6H7-F1
#
_entry.id   AF-A0A7V9V6H7-F1
#
_cell.length_a   1.000
_cell.length_b   1.000
_cell.length_c   1.000
_cell.angle_alpha   90.00
_cell.angle_beta   90.00
_cell.angle_gamma   90.00
#
_symmetry.space_group_name_H-M   'P 1'
#
loop_
_entity.id
_entity.type
_entity.pdbx_description
1 polymer ?
#
loop_
_entity_poly.entity_id
_entity_poly.type
_entity_poly.pdbx_seq_one_letter_code
_entity_poly.pdbx_strand_id
1 'polypeptide(L)'
;MTRWHLSTRSSLLLLVPLLVALGVVALSRPPDARAAQPETAQPETGQPATEETEVDVELGAQLYQRDCAFCHGADGRGTSRGQSLTEVGPAEAHYAITTGRMPIQAVGDERRRR
;
A
#
# COMPACT_ATOMS: atom_id res chain seq x y z
N MET A 1 -60.10 -27.94 33.06
CA MET A 1 -59.64 -27.81 31.66
C MET A 1 -59.21 -26.35 31.38
N THR A 2 -58.11 -25.84 31.94
CA THR A 2 -57.68 -24.42 31.71
C THR A 2 -56.17 -24.17 31.74
N ARG A 3 -55.32 -25.21 31.93
CA ARG A 3 -53.85 -25.04 32.03
C ARG A 3 -53.13 -24.96 30.67
N TRP A 4 -53.81 -25.21 29.55
CA TRP A 4 -53.19 -25.23 28.22
C TRP A 4 -53.00 -23.84 27.58
N HIS A 5 -53.84 -22.85 27.90
CA HIS A 5 -53.72 -21.50 27.31
C HIS A 5 -52.60 -20.64 27.92
N LEU A 6 -52.08 -20.97 29.10
CA LEU A 6 -51.03 -20.19 29.75
C LEU A 6 -49.63 -20.50 29.18
N SER A 7 -49.39 -21.75 28.76
CA SER A 7 -48.10 -22.20 28.18
C SER A 7 -47.84 -21.60 26.80
N THR A 8 -48.87 -21.53 25.95
CA THR A 8 -48.76 -20.95 24.59
C THR A 8 -48.62 -19.43 24.65
N ARG A 9 -49.32 -18.76 25.58
CA ARG A 9 -49.21 -17.32 25.81
C ARG A 9 -47.84 -16.94 26.39
N SER A 10 -47.29 -17.73 27.30
CA SER A 10 -45.97 -17.49 27.88
C SER A 10 -44.82 -17.74 26.87
N SER A 11 -45.00 -18.71 25.98
CA SER A 11 -44.01 -18.99 24.91
C SER A 11 -43.97 -17.87 23.87
N LEU A 12 -45.13 -17.32 23.47
CA LEU A 12 -45.16 -16.16 22.56
C LEU A 12 -44.61 -14.89 23.22
N LEU A 13 -44.86 -14.68 24.52
CA LEU A 13 -44.36 -13.50 25.25
C LEU A 13 -42.83 -13.46 25.39
N LEU A 14 -42.15 -14.61 25.31
CA LEU A 14 -40.68 -14.67 25.33
C LEU A 14 -40.05 -14.69 23.93
N LEU A 15 -40.72 -15.28 22.93
CA LEU A 15 -40.20 -15.37 21.56
C LEU A 15 -40.23 -14.02 20.82
N VAL A 16 -41.28 -13.21 21.00
CA VAL A 16 -41.40 -11.92 20.31
C VAL A 16 -40.27 -10.94 20.68
N PRO A 17 -39.97 -10.65 21.97
CA PRO A 17 -38.86 -9.74 22.31
C PRO A 17 -37.50 -10.28 21.88
N LEU A 18 -37.31 -11.61 21.87
CA LEU A 18 -36.09 -12.25 21.37
C LEU A 18 -35.91 -12.01 19.86
N LEU A 19 -36.96 -12.19 19.07
CA LEU A 19 -36.93 -11.93 17.62
C LEU A 19 -36.72 -10.44 17.32
N VAL A 20 -37.34 -9.54 18.09
CA VAL A 20 -37.12 -8.10 17.97
C VAL A 20 -35.67 -7.72 18.29
N ALA A 21 -35.10 -8.25 19.38
CA ALA A 21 -33.70 -8.01 19.74
C ALA A 21 -32.74 -8.52 18.66
N LEU A 22 -33.00 -9.71 18.09
CA LEU A 22 -32.19 -10.27 17.02
C LEU A 22 -32.27 -9.45 15.73
N GLY A 23 -33.45 -8.94 15.38
CA GLY A 23 -33.64 -8.04 14.24
C GLY A 23 -32.93 -6.70 14.41
N VAL A 24 -32.96 -6.11 15.61
CA VAL A 24 -32.25 -4.86 15.92
C VAL A 24 -30.74 -5.03 15.80
N VAL A 25 -30.18 -6.16 16.27
CA VAL A 25 -28.74 -6.46 16.11
C VAL A 25 -28.37 -6.61 14.63
N ALA A 26 -29.21 -7.25 13.81
CA ALA A 26 -28.95 -7.40 12.39
C ALA A 26 -28.96 -6.05 11.64
N LEU A 27 -29.84 -5.13 12.02
CA LEU A 27 -29.95 -3.80 11.39
C LEU A 27 -28.90 -2.80 11.91
N SER A 28 -28.34 -3.02 13.10
CA SER A 28 -27.29 -2.18 13.70
C SER A 28 -25.87 -2.60 13.32
N ARG A 29 -25.70 -3.60 12.44
CA ARG A 29 -24.39 -3.97 11.91
C ARG A 29 -23.89 -2.82 11.02
N PRO A 30 -22.79 -2.14 11.38
CA PRO A 30 -22.21 -1.12 10.51
C PRO A 30 -21.78 -1.79 9.20
N PRO A 31 -21.93 -1.11 8.04
CA PRO A 31 -21.38 -1.63 6.79
C PRO A 31 -19.89 -1.94 7.01
N ASP A 32 -19.48 -3.15 6.64
CA ASP A 32 -18.10 -3.59 6.85
C ASP A 32 -17.15 -2.53 6.27
N ALA A 33 -16.38 -1.87 7.13
CA ALA A 33 -15.36 -0.87 6.76
C ALA A 33 -14.23 -1.47 5.89
N ARG A 34 -14.37 -2.72 5.44
CA ARG A 34 -13.59 -3.34 4.37
C ARG A 34 -13.93 -2.81 2.98
N ALA A 35 -15.13 -2.26 2.75
CA ALA A 35 -15.49 -1.68 1.45
C ALA A 35 -14.84 -0.30 1.20
N ALA A 36 -14.28 0.32 2.24
CA ALA A 36 -13.56 1.60 2.17
C ALA A 36 -12.08 1.46 2.51
N GLN A 37 -11.52 0.26 2.35
CA GLN A 37 -10.08 0.19 2.11
C GLN A 37 -9.88 0.84 0.73
N PRO A 38 -9.02 1.88 0.58
CA PRO A 38 -8.51 2.18 -0.74
C PRO A 38 -7.99 0.85 -1.26
N GLU A 39 -8.25 0.55 -2.52
CA GLU A 39 -7.61 -0.56 -3.21
C GLU A 39 -6.11 -0.35 -3.00
N THR A 40 -5.57 -0.94 -1.93
CA THR A 40 -4.16 -1.19 -1.77
C THR A 40 -3.89 -1.94 -3.04
N ALA A 41 -3.23 -1.28 -3.98
CA ALA A 41 -2.48 -1.94 -5.02
C ALA A 41 -1.87 -3.13 -4.30
N GLN A 42 -2.43 -4.31 -4.57
CA GLN A 42 -1.74 -5.54 -4.24
C GLN A 42 -0.37 -5.28 -4.84
N PRO A 43 0.74 -5.38 -4.08
CA PRO A 43 2.03 -5.37 -4.73
C PRO A 43 1.88 -6.47 -5.76
N GLU A 44 1.82 -6.06 -7.03
CA GLU A 44 1.93 -6.98 -8.14
C GLU A 44 3.25 -7.63 -7.77
N THR A 45 3.16 -8.88 -7.32
CA THR A 45 4.34 -9.69 -7.09
C THR A 45 4.92 -9.83 -8.47
N GLY A 46 5.68 -8.82 -8.91
CA GLY A 46 6.77 -8.99 -9.83
C GLY A 46 7.45 -10.25 -9.35
N GLN A 47 7.55 -11.22 -10.27
CA GLN A 47 8.02 -12.56 -9.99
C GLN A 47 9.05 -12.53 -8.86
N PRO A 48 8.99 -13.44 -7.86
CA PRO A 48 10.13 -13.60 -6.98
C PRO A 48 11.33 -13.71 -7.92
N ALA A 49 12.27 -12.76 -7.81
CA ALA A 49 13.45 -12.72 -8.65
C ALA A 49 14.29 -13.94 -8.27
N THR A 50 13.90 -15.10 -8.79
CA THR A 50 14.63 -16.37 -8.76
C THR A 50 15.51 -16.49 -10.01
N GLU A 51 15.76 -15.37 -10.68
CA GLU A 51 16.96 -15.19 -11.46
C GLU A 51 17.93 -14.44 -10.55
N GLU A 52 18.89 -15.17 -10.01
CA GLU A 52 20.11 -14.63 -9.41
C GLU A 52 20.86 -13.89 -10.53
N THR A 53 20.36 -12.71 -10.88
CA THR A 53 21.06 -11.80 -11.76
C THR A 53 22.29 -11.37 -10.99
N GLU A 54 23.46 -11.77 -11.48
CA GLU A 54 24.73 -11.35 -10.91
C GLU A 54 24.77 -9.81 -10.94
N VAL A 55 24.69 -9.20 -9.75
CA VAL A 55 24.65 -7.74 -9.62
C VAL A 55 26.09 -7.24 -9.73
N ASP A 56 26.40 -6.56 -10.84
CA ASP A 56 27.66 -5.85 -10.99
C ASP A 56 27.65 -4.54 -10.20
N VAL A 57 28.16 -4.62 -8.97
CA VAL A 57 28.25 -3.49 -8.04
C VAL A 57 29.20 -2.42 -8.56
N GLU A 58 30.26 -2.80 -9.27
CA GLU A 58 31.26 -1.86 -9.80
C GLU A 58 30.65 -1.02 -10.92
N LEU A 59 29.95 -1.65 -11.86
CA LEU A 59 29.19 -0.94 -12.87
C LEU A 59 28.09 -0.06 -12.24
N GLY A 60 27.38 -0.59 -11.24
CA GLY A 60 26.37 0.18 -10.50
C GLY A 60 26.94 1.43 -9.83
N ALA A 61 28.12 1.32 -9.21
CA ALA A 61 28.81 2.44 -8.60
C ALA A 61 29.24 3.48 -9.64
N GLN A 62 29.76 3.05 -10.80
CA GLN A 62 30.14 3.97 -11.88
C GLN A 62 28.94 4.75 -12.43
N LEU A 63 27.81 4.07 -12.66
CA LEU A 63 26.56 4.70 -13.08
C LEU A 63 26.07 5.70 -12.03
N TYR A 64 26.12 5.32 -10.75
CA TYR A 64 25.74 6.19 -9.65
C TYR A 64 26.60 7.47 -9.59
N GLN A 65 27.93 7.34 -9.70
CA GLN A 65 28.83 8.49 -9.68
C GLN A 65 28.62 9.42 -10.88
N ARG A 66 28.30 8.86 -12.06
CA ARG A 66 28.07 9.64 -13.28
C ARG A 66 26.77 10.42 -13.24
N ASP A 67 25.66 9.78 -12.83
CA ASP A 67 24.32 10.32 -13.07
C ASP A 67 23.60 10.80 -11.79
N CYS A 68 23.96 10.27 -10.62
CA CYS A 68 23.18 10.45 -9.38
C CYS A 68 23.92 11.28 -8.32
N ALA A 69 25.24 11.09 -8.20
CA ALA A 69 26.06 11.66 -7.13
C ALA A 69 26.04 13.20 -7.07
N PHE A 70 25.81 13.87 -8.20
CA PHE A 70 25.70 15.33 -8.24
C PHE A 70 24.54 15.87 -7.38
N CYS A 71 23.41 15.14 -7.32
CA CYS A 71 22.24 15.51 -6.52
C CYS A 71 22.24 14.81 -5.15
N HIS A 72 22.58 13.53 -5.12
CA HIS A 72 22.45 12.68 -3.93
C HIS A 72 23.75 12.51 -3.13
N GLY A 73 24.85 13.14 -3.55
CA GLY A 73 26.18 13.02 -2.92
C GLY A 73 26.92 11.76 -3.37
N ALA A 74 28.25 11.78 -3.33
CA ALA A 74 29.07 10.62 -3.75
C ALA A 74 28.83 9.36 -2.90
N ASP A 75 28.33 9.54 -1.68
CA ASP A 75 28.02 8.49 -0.70
C ASP A 75 26.52 8.29 -0.47
N GLY A 76 25.65 8.97 -1.24
CA GLY A 76 24.20 8.85 -1.12
C GLY A 76 23.56 9.55 0.06
N ARG A 77 24.29 10.37 0.83
CA ARG A 77 23.73 11.09 2.00
C ARG A 77 22.86 12.29 1.65
N GLY A 78 22.76 12.65 0.38
CA GLY A 78 22.02 13.81 -0.09
C GLY A 78 22.85 15.09 -0.07
N THR A 79 22.33 16.09 -0.78
CA THR A 79 22.87 17.46 -0.83
C THR A 79 21.72 18.47 -0.78
N SER A 80 22.00 19.75 -0.99
CA SER A 80 20.93 20.74 -1.20
C SER A 80 20.10 20.50 -2.49
N ARG A 81 20.56 19.64 -3.41
CA ARG A 81 19.90 19.34 -4.68
C ARG A 81 19.08 18.05 -4.67
N GLY A 82 19.29 17.16 -3.70
CA GLY A 82 18.64 15.87 -3.64
C GLY A 82 18.73 15.25 -2.25
N GLN A 83 17.68 14.51 -1.87
CA GLN A 83 17.59 13.86 -0.55
C GLN A 83 18.58 12.69 -0.37
N SER A 84 18.69 12.19 0.86
CA SER A 84 19.45 10.96 1.13
C SER A 84 18.80 9.75 0.47
N LEU A 85 19.62 8.81 0.00
CA LEU A 85 19.23 7.51 -0.54
C LEU A 85 19.66 6.35 0.36
N THR A 86 20.31 6.62 1.50
CA THR A 86 20.85 5.57 2.39
C THR A 86 19.78 4.67 3.04
N GLU A 87 18.53 5.14 3.08
CA GLU A 87 17.40 4.42 3.65
C GLU A 87 16.42 3.90 2.57
N VAL A 88 16.68 4.20 1.30
CA VAL A 88 15.80 3.84 0.18
C VAL A 88 16.10 2.40 -0.27
N GLY A 89 15.07 1.59 -0.35
CA GLY A 89 15.19 0.21 -0.84
C GLY A 89 15.35 0.13 -2.37
N PRO A 90 15.90 -0.98 -2.90
CA PRO A 90 16.12 -1.12 -4.35
C PRO A 90 14.83 -1.08 -5.17
N ALA A 91 13.72 -1.63 -4.65
CA ALA A 91 12.43 -1.58 -5.32
C ALA A 91 11.86 -0.15 -5.38
N GLU A 92 12.03 0.63 -4.31
CA GLU A 92 11.59 2.02 -4.26
C GLU A 92 12.43 2.89 -5.20
N ALA A 93 13.75 2.71 -5.19
CA ALA A 93 14.65 3.40 -6.12
C ALA A 93 14.30 3.09 -7.57
N HIS A 94 14.07 1.82 -7.90
CA HIS A 94 13.65 1.38 -9.23
C HIS A 94 12.32 2.03 -9.64
N TYR A 95 11.33 2.03 -8.75
CA TYR A 95 10.05 2.67 -9.00
C TYR A 95 10.18 4.17 -9.23
N ALA A 96 10.97 4.88 -8.40
CA ALA A 96 11.18 6.31 -8.52
C ALA A 96 11.83 6.69 -9.85
N ILE A 97 12.82 5.92 -10.31
CA ILE A 97 13.51 6.14 -11.59
C ILE A 97 12.60 5.81 -12.77
N THR A 98 11.98 4.63 -12.79
CA THR A 98 11.20 4.15 -13.95
C THR A 98 9.93 4.94 -14.17
N THR A 99 9.31 5.46 -13.11
CA THR A 99 8.13 6.32 -13.20
C THR A 99 8.46 7.81 -13.41
N GLY A 100 9.73 8.18 -13.37
CA GLY A 100 10.17 9.59 -13.49
C GLY A 100 9.83 10.46 -12.28
N ARG A 101 9.52 9.87 -11.13
CA ARG A 101 9.37 10.63 -9.86
C ARG A 101 10.71 11.12 -9.33
N MET A 102 11.80 10.47 -9.70
CA MET A 102 13.15 10.99 -9.52
C MET A 102 13.51 11.84 -10.74
N PRO A 103 13.59 13.17 -10.61
CA PRO A 103 13.86 14.06 -11.74
C PRO A 103 15.35 14.02 -12.08
N ILE A 104 15.78 12.97 -12.77
CA ILE A 104 17.07 12.96 -13.46
C ILE A 104 16.95 13.94 -14.63
N GLN A 105 17.48 15.15 -14.45
CA GLN A 105 17.61 16.12 -15.54
C GLN A 105 18.35 15.39 -16.66
N ALA A 106 17.67 15.12 -17.78
CA ALA A 106 18.34 14.52 -18.93
C ALA A 106 19.45 15.49 -19.32
N VAL A 107 20.70 15.00 -19.33
CA VAL A 107 21.88 15.73 -19.80
C VAL A 107 21.67 16.00 -21.30
N GLY A 108 20.87 17.02 -21.61
CA GLY A 108 20.24 17.20 -22.92
C GLY A 108 19.05 18.16 -22.95
N ASP A 109 18.40 18.44 -21.82
CA ASP A 109 17.23 19.35 -21.79
C ASP A 109 17.58 20.84 -22.04
N GLU A 110 18.85 21.23 -21.93
CA GLU A 110 19.36 22.52 -22.46
C GLU A 110 19.15 22.65 -23.99
N ARG A 111 19.11 21.54 -24.74
CA ARG A 111 18.88 21.54 -26.20
C ARG A 111 17.43 21.85 -26.56
N ARG A 112 16.47 21.58 -25.66
CA ARG A 112 15.03 21.84 -25.87
C ARG A 112 14.62 23.26 -25.47
N ARG A 113 15.51 24.03 -24.83
CA ARG A 113 15.31 25.43 -24.42
C ARG A 113 15.93 26.45 -25.40
N ARG A 114 16.14 26.09 -26.67
CA ARG A 114 16.57 27.00 -27.74
C ARG A 114 15.56 27.00 -28.88
#